data_AF-A0A517U4K1-F1
#
_entry.id   AF-A0A517U4K1-F1
#
_cell.length_a   1.000
_cell.length_b   1.000
_cell.length_c   1.000
_cell.angle_alpha   90.00
_cell.angle_beta   90.00
_cell.angle_gamma   90.00
#
_symmetry.space_group_name_H-M   'P 1'
#
loop_
_entity.id
_entity.type
_entity.pdbx_description
1 polymer ?
#
loop_
_entity_poly.entity_id
_entity_poly.type
_entity_poly.pdbx_seq_one_letter_code
_entity_poly.pdbx_strand_id
1 'polypeptide(L)'
;MASITRDKNGHRRIQFVDLDDEQLAIRLGKVSQRAVEALKFRVEQLLAAKQTGHALEADTAHWLAALPTAMAEKLARVGLITRPNTKPAANLGPFLDSYLAGRSDLKPSTKIVRGQLIRDLRQFFGEARQVSTISPGDADDFKQWMVGRELAPATIHKRLQVSRSFFQAMLCRKLIAENPFEGVNASATGIQDRQRFVSRDEVRRVLEACPDHHWRSIVALARYGGLRTPSETLSVRWQDINWEAGRIMVRSPKTDHDAGKASRTIPLIAELRPFLTEAFDLAPIGAEHVVDERYRRAAMGAGGRLNANLRTTFTKIVRRAGFEPWPRLFHNLRASRETELVENYPIQVVTDWLRNTPTVAMRHSLMTTDEHFESAVRGEPEAAQKAAQPGRVSARRESQPTRPAHENTPEMPGCASRCEITQLVEVVRTHPCSSIVRAEGTDNQMFGNPSPARIVGIEANHRGFGLPGSECASSSIWSS
;
A
#
# COMPACT_ATOMS: atom_id res chain seq x y z
N MET A 1 24.23 49.07 21.85
CA MET A 1 25.67 48.79 21.66
C MET A 1 26.04 47.49 22.38
N ALA A 2 26.97 46.70 21.85
CA ALA A 2 27.42 45.48 22.50
C ALA A 2 28.70 45.71 23.31
N SER A 3 28.92 44.96 24.38
CA SER A 3 30.11 44.99 25.22
C SER A 3 30.63 43.58 25.50
N ILE A 4 31.94 43.47 25.77
CA ILE A 4 32.59 42.18 26.08
C ILE A 4 32.81 42.12 27.59
N THR A 5 32.28 41.09 28.24
CA THR A 5 32.57 40.79 29.64
C THR A 5 33.45 39.56 29.76
N ARG A 6 34.43 39.61 30.66
CA ARG A 6 35.26 38.47 31.05
C ARG A 6 34.86 38.01 32.45
N ASP A 7 34.45 36.76 32.56
CA ASP A 7 34.12 36.14 33.84
C ASP A 7 35.40 35.67 34.57
N LYS A 8 35.32 35.52 35.90
CA LYS A 8 36.44 35.08 36.76
C LYS A 8 37.09 33.76 36.29
N ASN A 9 36.32 32.89 35.64
CA ASN A 9 36.76 31.58 35.15
C ASN A 9 37.44 31.64 33.76
N GLY A 10 37.75 32.84 33.25
CA GLY A 10 38.34 33.06 31.93
C GLY A 10 37.36 32.91 30.76
N HIS A 11 36.07 32.73 31.05
CA HIS A 11 35.01 32.71 30.05
C HIS A 11 34.69 34.13 29.58
N ARG A 12 34.26 34.25 28.33
CA ARG A 12 33.85 35.52 27.74
C ARG A 12 32.40 35.46 27.30
N ARG A 13 31.72 36.59 27.41
CA ARG A 13 30.35 36.79 26.92
C ARG A 13 30.23 38.16 26.25
N ILE A 14 29.36 38.24 25.25
CA ILE A 14 28.95 39.50 24.63
C ILE A 14 27.62 39.89 25.26
N GLN A 15 27.53 41.09 25.83
CA GLN A 15 26.30 41.66 26.39
C GLN A 15 25.79 42.77 25.48
N PHE A 16 24.48 42.88 25.32
CA PHE A 16 23.85 43.95 24.55
C PHE A 16 22.41 44.16 25.04
N VAL A 17 21.79 45.26 24.62
CA VAL A 17 20.38 45.55 24.85
C VAL A 17 19.63 45.31 23.54
N ASP A 18 18.54 44.54 23.58
CA ASP A 18 17.68 44.27 22.42
C ASP A 18 16.63 45.39 22.22
N LEU A 19 15.80 45.31 21.18
CA LEU A 19 14.75 46.27 20.85
C LEU A 19 13.65 46.40 21.92
N ASP A 20 13.50 45.37 22.77
CA ASP A 20 12.53 45.35 23.87
C ASP A 20 13.15 45.91 25.19
N ASP A 21 14.27 46.63 25.10
CA ASP A 21 15.06 47.16 26.22
C ASP A 21 15.57 46.11 27.23
N GLU A 22 15.55 44.83 26.85
CA GLU A 22 16.09 43.74 27.67
C GLU A 22 17.61 43.58 27.50
N GLN A 23 18.32 43.41 28.62
CA GLN A 23 19.75 43.12 28.63
C GLN A 23 20.03 41.63 28.39
N LEU A 24 20.53 41.30 27.19
CA LEU A 24 20.83 39.94 26.76
C LEU A 24 22.35 39.64 26.75
N ALA A 25 22.70 38.35 26.83
CA ALA A 25 24.09 37.91 26.83
C ALA A 25 24.33 36.61 26.04
N ILE A 26 25.32 36.64 25.14
CA ILE A 26 25.80 35.46 24.40
C ILE A 26 27.01 34.88 25.13
N ARG A 27 26.90 33.65 25.65
CA ARG A 27 27.98 32.93 26.34
C ARG A 27 28.88 32.19 25.34
N LEU A 28 30.14 32.58 25.25
CA LEU A 28 31.10 32.04 24.26
C LEU A 28 32.07 31.01 24.84
N GLY A 29 32.27 31.00 26.16
CA GLY A 29 33.25 30.13 26.82
C GLY A 29 34.67 30.70 26.73
N LYS A 30 35.69 29.83 26.68
CA LYS A 30 37.09 30.23 26.54
C LYS A 30 37.40 30.48 25.06
N VAL A 31 37.48 31.75 24.69
CA VAL A 31 37.78 32.21 23.33
C VAL A 31 38.79 33.35 23.37
N SER A 32 39.58 33.53 22.31
CA SER A 32 40.60 34.60 22.26
C SER A 32 39.95 35.99 22.21
N GLN A 33 40.66 37.02 22.70
CA GLN A 33 40.18 38.42 22.65
C GLN A 33 39.76 38.81 21.22
N ARG A 34 40.66 38.55 20.25
CA ARG A 34 40.47 38.84 18.83
C ARG A 34 39.23 38.16 18.24
N ALA A 35 38.96 36.90 18.60
CA ALA A 35 37.78 36.18 18.13
C ALA A 35 36.47 36.77 18.69
N VAL A 36 36.47 37.21 19.95
CA VAL A 36 35.28 37.83 20.55
C VAL A 36 35.03 39.22 19.98
N GLU A 37 36.07 39.99 19.68
CA GLU A 37 35.93 41.30 19.02
C GLU A 37 35.34 41.17 17.62
N ALA A 38 35.81 40.20 16.83
CA ALA A 38 35.23 39.89 15.52
C ALA A 38 33.74 39.50 15.61
N LEU A 39 33.38 38.68 16.61
CA LEU A 39 31.98 38.28 16.82
C LEU A 39 31.12 39.44 17.34
N LYS A 40 31.65 40.27 18.25
CA LYS A 40 30.99 41.47 18.76
C LYS A 40 30.62 42.41 17.61
N PHE A 41 31.55 42.63 16.69
CA PHE A 41 31.31 43.45 15.50
C PHE A 41 30.14 42.91 14.66
N ARG A 42 30.08 41.59 14.42
CA ARG A 42 28.94 40.96 13.73
C ARG A 42 27.62 41.13 14.49
N VAL A 43 27.63 40.97 15.80
CA VAL A 43 26.44 41.19 16.66
C VAL A 43 25.95 42.63 16.58
N GLU A 44 26.85 43.61 16.54
CA GLU A 44 26.50 45.02 16.39
C GLU A 44 25.86 45.32 15.02
N GLN A 45 26.35 44.69 13.94
CA GLN A 45 25.72 44.80 12.62
C GLN A 45 24.31 44.17 12.59
N LEU A 46 24.12 43.00 13.22
CA LEU A 46 22.81 42.36 13.33
C LEU A 46 21.82 43.23 14.10
N LEU A 47 22.25 43.84 15.21
CA LEU A 47 21.42 44.76 15.99
C LEU A 47 21.06 46.02 15.19
N ALA A 48 22.02 46.60 14.47
CA ALA A 48 21.77 47.78 13.63
C ALA A 48 20.75 47.47 12.52
N ALA A 49 20.88 46.33 11.83
CA ALA A 49 19.92 45.90 10.83
C ALA A 49 18.52 45.64 11.43
N LYS A 50 18.45 45.01 12.60
CA LYS A 50 17.19 44.75 13.32
C LYS A 50 16.50 46.05 13.76
N GLN A 51 17.27 47.03 14.24
CA GLN A 51 16.74 48.32 14.72
C GLN A 51 16.25 49.22 13.58
N THR A 52 16.94 49.21 12.44
CA THR A 52 16.63 50.08 11.30
C THR A 52 15.71 49.43 10.27
N GLY A 53 15.50 48.11 10.34
CA GLY A 53 14.74 47.35 9.35
C GLY A 53 15.44 47.22 7.99
N HIS A 54 16.72 47.60 7.89
CA HIS A 54 17.49 47.48 6.65
C HIS A 54 17.96 46.05 6.39
N ALA A 55 18.21 45.75 5.10
CA ALA A 55 18.79 44.48 4.68
C ALA A 55 20.22 44.31 5.25
N LEU A 56 20.59 43.08 5.57
CA LEU A 56 21.95 42.75 5.99
C LEU A 56 22.95 42.97 4.85
N GLU A 57 24.11 43.53 5.17
CA GLU A 57 25.23 43.62 4.24
C GLU A 57 25.66 42.22 3.75
N ALA A 58 26.10 42.15 2.50
CA ALA A 58 26.41 40.88 1.83
C ALA A 58 27.43 40.02 2.60
N ASP A 59 28.45 40.64 3.18
CA ASP A 59 29.49 39.96 3.97
C ASP A 59 28.92 39.35 5.27
N THR A 60 28.04 40.07 5.97
CA THR A 60 27.37 39.56 7.18
C THR A 60 26.35 38.47 6.85
N ALA A 61 25.62 38.60 5.75
CA ALA A 61 24.73 37.55 5.26
C ALA A 61 25.51 36.26 4.90
N HIS A 62 26.66 36.38 4.23
CA HIS A 62 27.52 35.25 3.89
C HIS A 62 28.11 34.59 5.14
N TRP A 63 28.59 35.39 6.09
CA TRP A 63 29.07 34.91 7.37
C TRP A 63 27.98 34.14 8.15
N LEU A 64 26.75 34.64 8.19
CA LEU A 64 25.61 33.95 8.81
C LEU A 64 25.33 32.59 8.16
N ALA A 65 25.40 32.52 6.84
CA ALA A 65 25.17 31.27 6.10
C ALA A 65 26.25 30.21 6.37
N ALA A 66 27.47 30.63 6.72
CA ALA A 66 28.60 29.75 7.02
C ALA A 66 28.75 29.41 8.52
N LEU A 67 27.83 29.86 9.39
CA LEU A 67 27.94 29.64 10.84
C LEU A 67 27.73 28.17 11.24
N PRO A 68 28.56 27.61 12.14
CA PRO A 68 28.27 26.33 12.78
C PRO A 68 26.95 26.36 13.56
N THR A 69 26.19 25.27 13.53
CA THR A 69 24.85 25.15 14.17
C THR A 69 24.86 25.61 15.64
N ALA A 70 25.87 25.24 16.41
CA ALA A 70 25.99 25.62 17.83
C ALA A 70 26.10 27.13 18.05
N MET A 71 26.69 27.88 17.12
CA MET A 71 26.76 29.35 17.21
C MET A 71 25.46 29.99 16.72
N ALA A 72 24.88 29.47 15.63
CA ALA A 72 23.60 29.94 15.11
C ALA A 72 22.48 29.82 16.17
N GLU A 73 22.43 28.71 16.91
CA GLU A 73 21.49 28.52 18.03
C GLU A 73 21.70 29.54 19.16
N LYS A 74 22.95 29.87 19.49
CA LYS A 74 23.26 30.87 20.51
C LYS A 74 22.77 32.26 20.10
N LEU A 75 22.92 32.64 18.83
CA LEU A 75 22.43 33.91 18.27
C LEU A 75 20.90 33.94 18.18
N ALA A 76 20.27 32.83 17.76
CA ALA A 76 18.82 32.74 17.66
C ALA A 76 18.12 32.77 19.03
N ARG A 77 18.75 32.18 20.06
CA ARG A 77 18.23 32.21 21.44
C ARG A 77 18.12 33.63 22.01
N VAL A 78 18.99 34.53 21.57
CA VAL A 78 18.97 35.95 21.98
C VAL A 78 18.29 36.84 20.94
N GLY A 79 17.51 36.26 20.02
CA GLY A 79 16.68 37.03 19.08
C GLY A 79 17.43 37.81 18.00
N LEU A 80 18.73 37.55 17.77
CA LEU A 80 19.52 38.27 16.76
C LEU A 80 19.33 37.73 15.33
N ILE A 81 18.95 36.45 15.22
CA ILE A 81 18.59 35.81 13.96
C ILE A 81 17.34 34.98 14.18
N THR A 82 16.55 34.77 13.13
CA THR A 82 15.52 33.74 13.14
C THR A 82 16.19 32.40 13.42
N ARG A 83 15.61 31.57 14.31
CA ARG A 83 16.13 30.21 14.54
C ARG A 83 16.39 29.56 13.18
N PRO A 84 17.57 28.93 12.97
CA PRO A 84 17.74 28.04 11.84
C PRO A 84 16.50 27.17 11.78
N ASN A 85 15.99 26.94 10.58
CA ASN A 85 14.71 26.28 10.34
C ASN A 85 14.78 24.79 10.79
N THR A 86 15.02 24.51 12.08
CA THR A 86 14.70 23.28 12.76
C THR A 86 13.19 23.25 12.76
N LYS A 87 12.67 22.70 11.66
CA LYS A 87 11.29 22.27 11.53
C LYS A 87 10.91 21.59 12.86
N PRO A 88 9.70 21.86 13.39
CA PRO A 88 9.28 21.26 14.64
C PRO A 88 9.57 19.76 14.59
N ALA A 89 10.34 19.27 15.57
CA ALA A 89 10.80 17.90 15.61
C ALA A 89 9.57 16.98 15.55
N ALA A 90 9.35 16.37 14.38
CA ALA A 90 8.25 15.45 14.21
C ALA A 90 8.67 14.11 14.84
N ASN A 91 7.94 13.69 15.86
CA ASN A 91 8.13 12.37 16.45
C ASN A 91 7.47 11.31 15.57
N LEU A 92 8.10 10.15 15.48
CA LEU A 92 7.69 9.05 14.62
C LEU A 92 6.26 8.58 14.92
N GLY A 93 5.96 8.29 16.20
CA GLY A 93 4.65 7.78 16.63
C GLY A 93 3.49 8.70 16.22
N PRO A 94 3.47 9.97 16.70
CA PRO A 94 2.43 10.93 16.36
C PRO A 94 2.26 11.16 14.85
N PHE A 95 3.36 11.18 14.09
CA PHE A 95 3.29 11.31 12.64
C PHE A 95 2.57 10.11 12.01
N LEU A 96 2.94 8.88 12.38
CA LEU A 96 2.36 7.66 11.80
C LEU A 96 0.85 7.55 12.08
N ASP A 97 0.40 7.95 13.27
CA ASP A 97 -1.03 7.96 13.63
C ASP A 97 -1.82 8.96 12.83
N SER A 98 -1.34 10.22 12.81
CA SER A 98 -1.95 11.29 12.02
C SER A 98 -1.99 10.91 10.53
N TYR A 99 -0.90 10.32 10.03
CA TYR A 99 -0.82 9.86 8.65
C TYR A 99 -1.86 8.77 8.36
N LEU A 100 -1.99 7.74 9.20
CA LEU A 100 -2.95 6.67 8.93
C LEU A 100 -4.41 7.12 9.10
N ALA A 101 -4.69 7.97 10.10
CA ALA A 101 -6.01 8.53 10.35
C ALA A 101 -6.49 9.40 9.17
N GLY A 102 -5.60 10.26 8.64
CA GLY A 102 -5.89 11.15 7.51
C GLY A 102 -6.08 10.47 6.15
N ARG A 103 -5.86 9.16 6.04
CA ARG A 103 -6.00 8.40 4.79
C ARG A 103 -7.42 7.87 4.61
N SER A 104 -8.33 8.73 4.16
CA SER A 104 -9.72 8.36 3.83
C SER A 104 -9.82 7.43 2.61
N ASP A 105 -8.84 7.49 1.72
CA ASP A 105 -8.71 6.67 0.50
C ASP A 105 -8.39 5.18 0.77
N LEU A 106 -7.98 4.83 2.00
CA LEU A 106 -7.61 3.46 2.35
C LEU A 106 -8.77 2.65 2.90
N LYS A 107 -8.95 1.44 2.37
CA LYS A 107 -9.88 0.44 2.89
C LYS A 107 -9.58 0.09 4.37
N PRO A 108 -10.59 -0.26 5.17
CA PRO A 108 -10.42 -0.64 6.58
C PRO A 108 -9.36 -1.73 6.79
N SER A 109 -9.36 -2.77 5.96
CA SER A 109 -8.37 -3.86 6.04
C SER A 109 -6.94 -3.37 5.77
N THR A 110 -6.77 -2.41 4.85
CA THR A 110 -5.46 -1.79 4.59
C THR A 110 -4.99 -1.00 5.79
N LYS A 111 -5.88 -0.29 6.50
CA LYS A 111 -5.53 0.44 7.72
C LYS A 111 -5.07 -0.52 8.83
N ILE A 112 -5.77 -1.64 9.02
CA ILE A 112 -5.38 -2.67 10.00
C ILE A 112 -3.98 -3.22 9.69
N VAL A 113 -3.71 -3.61 8.44
CA VAL A 113 -2.40 -4.16 8.04
C VAL A 113 -1.29 -3.12 8.19
N ARG A 114 -1.54 -1.85 7.84
CA ARG A 114 -0.58 -0.77 8.05
C ARG A 114 -0.36 -0.48 9.54
N GLY A 115 -1.41 -0.60 10.36
CA GLY A 115 -1.31 -0.46 11.82
C GLY A 115 -0.40 -1.50 12.47
N GLN A 116 -0.34 -2.73 11.93
CA GLN A 116 0.64 -3.73 12.38
C GLN A 116 2.07 -3.22 12.20
N LEU A 117 2.41 -2.69 11.01
CA LEU A 117 3.72 -2.11 10.76
C LEU A 117 4.01 -0.89 11.64
N ILE A 118 3.01 -0.03 11.89
CA ILE A 118 3.20 1.11 12.80
C ILE A 118 3.61 0.64 14.19
N ARG A 119 2.99 -0.43 14.71
CA ARG A 119 3.40 -1.03 15.99
C ARG A 119 4.84 -1.55 15.95
N ASP A 120 5.24 -2.21 14.86
CA ASP A 120 6.61 -2.69 14.70
C ASP A 120 7.64 -1.55 14.62
N LEU A 121 7.33 -0.48 13.88
CA LEU A 121 8.19 0.72 13.79
C LEU A 121 8.34 1.39 15.16
N ARG A 122 7.25 1.49 15.93
CA ARG A 122 7.28 2.04 17.30
C ARG A 122 8.07 1.17 18.25
N GLN A 123 7.89 -0.14 18.17
CA GLN A 123 8.59 -1.09 19.04
C GLN A 123 10.11 -1.02 18.81
N PHE A 124 10.54 -0.85 17.55
CA PHE A 124 11.96 -0.80 17.23
C PHE A 124 12.59 0.58 17.47
N PHE A 125 12.01 1.65 16.89
CA PHE A 125 12.61 2.98 16.95
C PHE A 125 12.26 3.76 18.22
N GLY A 126 11.14 3.43 18.88
CA GLY A 126 10.53 4.21 19.94
C GLY A 126 9.55 5.26 19.42
N GLU A 127 8.47 5.50 20.18
CA GLU A 127 7.39 6.41 19.75
C GLU A 127 7.84 7.88 19.65
N ALA A 128 8.72 8.30 20.56
CA ALA A 128 9.25 9.66 20.65
C ALA A 128 10.50 9.89 19.78
N ARG A 129 10.92 8.91 18.97
CA ARG A 129 12.08 9.07 18.09
C ARG A 129 11.82 10.19 17.09
N GLN A 130 12.75 11.15 17.01
CA GLN A 130 12.69 12.23 16.02
C GLN A 130 12.96 11.66 14.63
N VAL A 131 12.05 11.88 13.67
CA VAL A 131 12.16 11.27 12.33
C VAL A 131 13.41 11.72 11.57
N SER A 132 13.92 12.93 11.83
CA SER A 132 15.15 13.47 11.25
C SER A 132 16.42 12.77 11.69
N THR A 133 16.36 11.98 12.77
CA THR A 133 17.51 11.25 13.35
C THR A 133 17.56 9.79 12.91
N ILE A 134 16.67 9.36 12.03
CA ILE A 134 16.64 7.98 11.51
C ILE A 134 17.47 7.95 10.24
N SER A 135 18.59 7.23 10.29
CA SER A 135 19.54 7.05 9.21
C SER A 135 19.22 5.81 8.35
N PRO A 136 19.83 5.69 7.16
CA PRO A 136 19.77 4.44 6.39
C PRO A 136 20.30 3.22 7.16
N GLY A 137 21.28 3.40 8.05
CA GLY A 137 21.79 2.34 8.92
C GLY A 137 20.72 1.82 9.87
N ASP A 138 20.00 2.71 10.55
CA ASP A 138 18.91 2.30 11.45
C ASP A 138 17.77 1.59 10.70
N ALA A 139 17.57 1.90 9.41
CA ALA A 139 16.59 1.24 8.57
C ALA A 139 17.01 -0.18 8.16
N ASP A 140 18.31 -0.44 7.93
CA ASP A 140 18.81 -1.81 7.76
C ASP A 140 18.75 -2.58 9.09
N ASP A 141 19.07 -1.95 10.22
CA ASP A 141 18.92 -2.57 11.54
C ASP A 141 17.46 -2.97 11.81
N PHE A 142 16.48 -2.15 11.39
CA PHE A 142 15.06 -2.52 11.46
C PHE A 142 14.74 -3.76 10.60
N LYS A 143 15.36 -3.89 9.42
CA LYS A 143 15.24 -5.10 8.61
C LYS A 143 15.85 -6.30 9.34
N GLN A 144 17.05 -6.18 9.89
CA GLN A 144 17.69 -7.27 10.64
C GLN A 144 16.89 -7.66 11.87
N TRP A 145 16.28 -6.69 12.57
CA TRP A 145 15.37 -6.95 13.67
C TRP A 145 14.14 -7.77 13.25
N MET A 146 13.56 -7.48 12.08
CA MET A 146 12.48 -8.30 11.53
C MET A 146 12.93 -9.71 11.13
N VAL A 147 14.18 -9.86 10.65
CA VAL A 147 14.78 -11.18 10.36
C VAL A 147 15.00 -11.97 11.65
N GLY A 148 15.53 -11.35 12.71
CA GLY A 148 15.74 -11.97 14.02
C GLY A 148 14.44 -12.36 14.73
N ARG A 149 13.30 -11.78 14.33
CA ARG A 149 11.95 -12.20 14.73
C ARG A 149 11.35 -13.32 13.87
N GLU A 150 12.15 -13.89 12.97
CA GLU A 150 11.79 -15.01 12.09
C GLU A 150 10.54 -14.72 11.22
N LEU A 151 10.36 -13.47 10.80
CA LEU A 151 9.28 -13.11 9.90
C LEU A 151 9.54 -13.65 8.48
N ALA A 152 8.49 -14.12 7.83
CA ALA A 152 8.59 -14.62 6.46
C ALA A 152 9.17 -13.55 5.50
N PRO A 153 10.03 -13.92 4.52
CA PRO A 153 10.68 -12.96 3.61
C PRO A 153 9.71 -12.03 2.87
N ALA A 154 8.58 -12.56 2.40
CA ALA A 154 7.53 -11.76 1.77
C ALA A 154 6.90 -10.72 2.71
N THR A 155 6.79 -11.04 4.01
CA THR A 155 6.31 -10.11 5.04
C THR A 155 7.33 -8.99 5.25
N ILE A 156 8.61 -9.32 5.38
CA ILE A 156 9.70 -8.34 5.51
C ILE A 156 9.72 -7.40 4.30
N HIS A 157 9.72 -7.96 3.09
CA HIS A 157 9.66 -7.19 1.85
C HIS A 157 8.46 -6.22 1.85
N LYS A 158 7.27 -6.72 2.22
CA LYS A 158 6.07 -5.87 2.22
C LYS A 158 6.13 -4.77 3.27
N ARG A 159 6.67 -5.06 4.45
CA ARG A 159 6.86 -4.09 5.53
C ARG A 159 7.84 -3.00 5.10
N LEU A 160 8.98 -3.35 4.53
CA LEU A 160 9.96 -2.39 3.99
C LEU A 160 9.36 -1.52 2.88
N GLN A 161 8.57 -2.10 1.96
CA GLN A 161 7.87 -1.35 0.92
C GLN A 161 6.94 -0.28 1.52
N VAL A 162 6.20 -0.62 2.58
CA VAL A 162 5.29 0.32 3.23
C VAL A 162 6.05 1.33 4.09
N SER A 163 7.13 0.93 4.78
CA SER A 163 8.03 1.86 5.50
C SER A 163 8.56 2.93 4.55
N ARG A 164 9.04 2.54 3.36
CA ARG A 164 9.48 3.49 2.33
C ARG A 164 8.38 4.49 1.97
N SER A 165 7.12 4.04 1.87
CA SER A 165 6.00 4.95 1.59
C SER A 165 5.69 5.93 2.73
N PHE A 166 5.87 5.52 3.99
CA PHE A 166 5.70 6.41 5.15
C PHE A 166 6.80 7.47 5.19
N PHE A 167 8.06 7.06 5.04
CA PHE A 167 9.19 7.98 5.04
C PHE A 167 9.22 8.85 3.79
N GLN A 168 8.73 8.36 2.64
CA GLN A 168 8.51 9.21 1.47
C GLN A 168 7.49 10.32 1.77
N ALA A 169 6.42 10.03 2.51
CA ALA A 169 5.47 11.06 2.91
C ALA A 169 6.08 12.07 3.89
N MET A 170 6.98 11.64 4.78
CA MET A 170 7.76 12.54 5.65
C MET A 170 8.70 13.43 4.82
N LEU A 171 9.36 12.87 3.81
CA LEU A 171 10.23 13.59 2.89
C LEU A 171 9.46 14.64 2.07
N CYS A 172 8.30 14.28 1.50
CA CYS A 172 7.44 15.23 0.78
C CYS A 172 6.97 16.39 1.67
N ARG A 173 6.75 16.13 2.98
CA ARG A 173 6.43 17.16 3.99
C ARG A 173 7.67 17.89 4.51
N LYS A 174 8.84 17.60 3.94
CA LYS A 174 10.15 18.15 4.29
C LYS A 174 10.55 17.86 5.75
N LEU A 175 10.00 16.85 6.43
CA LEU A 175 10.34 16.53 7.82
C LEU A 175 11.71 15.86 7.98
N ILE A 176 12.18 15.22 6.90
CA ILE A 176 13.49 14.57 6.77
C ILE A 176 14.17 15.08 5.49
N ALA A 177 15.49 14.95 5.41
CA ALA A 177 16.27 15.37 4.25
C ALA A 177 16.32 14.30 3.14
N GLU A 178 16.26 13.03 3.53
CA GLU A 178 16.29 11.87 2.64
C GLU A 178 15.40 10.75 3.20
N ASN A 179 15.08 9.75 2.38
CA ASN A 179 14.31 8.58 2.81
C ASN A 179 15.26 7.46 3.27
N PRO A 180 15.32 7.13 4.57
CA PRO A 180 16.25 6.11 5.07
C PRO A 180 15.93 4.69 4.56
N PHE A 181 14.72 4.45 4.07
CA PHE A 181 14.29 3.15 3.54
C PHE A 181 14.49 2.98 2.04
N GLU A 182 15.03 3.98 1.33
CA GLU A 182 15.14 3.94 -0.13
C GLU A 182 16.01 2.75 -0.59
N GLY A 183 17.19 2.57 0.02
CA GLY A 183 18.13 1.49 -0.30
C GLY A 183 17.87 0.14 0.37
N VAL A 184 16.97 0.08 1.36
CA VAL A 184 16.76 -1.14 2.16
C VAL A 184 15.81 -2.09 1.44
N ASN A 185 16.35 -3.21 0.97
CA ASN A 185 15.60 -4.19 0.19
C ASN A 185 15.63 -5.59 0.81
N ALA A 186 14.56 -6.35 0.55
CA ALA A 186 14.45 -7.77 0.85
C ALA A 186 13.77 -8.47 -0.33
N SER A 187 14.16 -9.71 -0.64
CA SER A 187 13.54 -10.48 -1.71
C SER A 187 12.24 -11.13 -1.24
N ALA A 188 11.15 -10.93 -2.00
CA ALA A 188 9.91 -11.67 -1.79
C ALA A 188 9.98 -13.03 -2.51
N THR A 189 10.80 -13.94 -2.01
CA THR A 189 10.97 -15.30 -2.54
C THR A 189 9.94 -16.28 -1.94
N GLY A 190 9.86 -17.50 -2.50
CA GLY A 190 9.09 -18.63 -1.95
C GLY A 190 7.62 -18.71 -2.35
N ILE A 191 7.18 -17.97 -3.38
CA ILE A 191 5.82 -18.15 -3.92
C ILE A 191 5.73 -19.44 -4.73
N GLN A 192 6.76 -19.76 -5.53
CA GLN A 192 6.82 -20.96 -6.37
C GLN A 192 6.84 -22.23 -5.52
N ASP A 193 7.61 -22.25 -4.44
CA ASP A 193 7.66 -23.36 -3.45
C ASP A 193 6.31 -23.66 -2.77
N ARG A 194 5.33 -22.75 -2.93
CA ARG A 194 3.99 -22.84 -2.36
C ARG A 194 2.90 -23.03 -3.42
N GLN A 195 3.29 -23.15 -4.68
CA GLN A 195 2.39 -23.59 -5.75
C GLN A 195 2.18 -25.11 -5.62
N ARG A 196 0.94 -25.52 -5.85
CA ARG A 196 0.55 -26.92 -5.86
C ARG A 196 -0.64 -27.04 -6.78
N PHE A 197 -0.54 -27.93 -7.75
CA PHE A 197 -1.66 -28.28 -8.59
C PHE A 197 -2.66 -29.12 -7.77
N VAL A 198 -3.94 -28.83 -7.92
CA VAL A 198 -5.04 -29.56 -7.28
C VAL A 198 -5.79 -30.30 -8.37
N SER A 199 -5.57 -31.61 -8.47
CA SER A 199 -6.09 -32.41 -9.56
C SER A 199 -7.63 -32.48 -9.54
N ARG A 200 -8.21 -32.95 -10.65
CA ARG A 200 -9.67 -33.13 -10.75
C ARG A 200 -10.19 -34.13 -9.71
N ASP A 201 -9.45 -35.20 -9.45
CA ASP A 201 -9.80 -36.19 -8.45
C ASP A 201 -9.72 -35.63 -7.02
N GLU A 202 -8.69 -34.83 -6.73
CA GLU A 202 -8.55 -34.20 -5.42
C GLU A 202 -9.69 -33.22 -5.13
N VAL A 203 -10.04 -32.36 -6.09
CA VAL A 203 -11.14 -31.42 -5.87
C VAL A 203 -12.49 -32.11 -5.80
N ARG A 204 -12.69 -33.22 -6.53
CA ARG A 204 -13.90 -34.06 -6.40
C ARG A 204 -14.04 -34.57 -4.96
N ARG A 205 -13.00 -35.20 -4.40
CA ARG A 205 -12.99 -35.68 -3.00
C ARG A 205 -13.23 -34.55 -1.99
N VAL A 206 -12.66 -33.37 -2.24
CA VAL A 206 -12.89 -32.17 -1.41
C VAL A 206 -14.35 -31.69 -1.48
N LEU A 207 -14.96 -31.68 -2.66
CA LEU A 207 -16.35 -31.31 -2.85
C LEU A 207 -17.30 -32.31 -2.16
N GLU A 208 -17.00 -33.61 -2.20
CA GLU A 208 -17.74 -34.66 -1.48
C GLU A 208 -17.64 -34.49 0.04
N ALA A 209 -16.49 -34.04 0.55
CA ALA A 209 -16.26 -33.81 1.98
C ALA A 209 -16.89 -32.51 2.52
N CYS A 210 -17.39 -31.63 1.65
CA CYS A 210 -18.01 -30.37 2.07
C CYS A 210 -19.26 -30.61 2.93
N PRO A 211 -19.44 -29.87 4.04
CA PRO A 211 -20.54 -30.12 4.98
C PRO A 211 -21.92 -29.72 4.47
N ASP A 212 -22.00 -28.80 3.50
CA ASP A 212 -23.25 -28.30 2.95
C ASP A 212 -23.05 -27.77 1.52
N HIS A 213 -24.17 -27.45 0.85
CA HIS A 213 -24.17 -26.92 -0.51
C HIS A 213 -23.48 -25.55 -0.61
N HIS A 214 -23.46 -24.73 0.45
CA HIS A 214 -22.74 -23.46 0.43
C HIS A 214 -21.23 -23.65 0.35
N TRP A 215 -20.67 -24.60 1.11
CA TRP A 215 -19.26 -24.96 1.00
C TRP A 215 -18.92 -25.57 -0.36
N ARG A 216 -19.81 -26.42 -0.90
CA ARG A 216 -19.67 -26.92 -2.27
C ARG A 216 -19.64 -25.78 -3.29
N SER A 217 -20.54 -24.79 -3.17
CA SER A 217 -20.53 -23.59 -4.01
C SER A 217 -19.26 -22.74 -3.84
N ILE A 218 -18.78 -22.52 -2.62
CA ILE A 218 -17.54 -21.76 -2.38
C ILE A 218 -16.34 -22.43 -3.07
N VAL A 219 -16.19 -23.74 -2.89
CA VAL A 219 -15.08 -24.51 -3.49
C VAL A 219 -15.23 -24.57 -5.00
N ALA A 220 -16.43 -24.84 -5.53
CA ALA A 220 -16.69 -24.90 -6.97
C ALA A 220 -16.46 -23.54 -7.65
N LEU A 221 -16.92 -22.43 -7.06
CA LEU A 221 -16.65 -21.09 -7.58
C LEU A 221 -15.16 -20.75 -7.58
N ALA A 222 -14.42 -21.16 -6.54
CA ALA A 222 -12.98 -20.95 -6.44
C ALA A 222 -12.20 -21.81 -7.45
N ARG A 223 -12.57 -23.09 -7.58
CA ARG A 223 -11.90 -24.05 -8.47
C ARG A 223 -12.34 -23.88 -9.91
N TYR A 224 -13.60 -24.10 -10.25
CA TYR A 224 -14.05 -24.12 -11.65
C TYR A 224 -14.25 -22.71 -12.20
N GLY A 225 -14.80 -21.80 -11.40
CA GLY A 225 -14.94 -20.39 -11.78
C GLY A 225 -13.64 -19.58 -11.69
N GLY A 226 -12.61 -20.11 -11.01
CA GLY A 226 -11.37 -19.40 -10.76
C GLY A 226 -11.56 -18.11 -9.96
N LEU A 227 -12.61 -17.97 -9.13
CA LEU A 227 -12.88 -16.73 -8.39
C LEU A 227 -11.90 -16.52 -7.23
N ARG A 228 -11.64 -15.26 -6.89
CA ARG A 228 -10.91 -14.91 -5.66
C ARG A 228 -11.78 -15.16 -4.43
N THR A 229 -11.26 -15.92 -3.48
CA THR A 229 -11.95 -16.26 -2.23
C THR A 229 -11.32 -15.48 -1.07
N PRO A 230 -12.12 -14.85 -0.18
CA PRO A 230 -13.59 -14.84 -0.12
C PRO A 230 -14.24 -13.73 -0.97
N SER A 231 -13.46 -12.80 -1.49
CA SER A 231 -13.95 -11.50 -1.99
C SER A 231 -14.91 -11.54 -3.18
N GLU A 232 -14.81 -12.55 -4.03
CA GLU A 232 -15.64 -12.72 -5.23
C GLU A 232 -16.62 -13.86 -5.01
N THR A 233 -16.17 -15.00 -4.47
CA THR A 233 -17.03 -16.17 -4.22
C THR A 233 -18.21 -15.85 -3.30
N LEU A 234 -18.01 -14.98 -2.31
CA LEU A 234 -19.08 -14.54 -1.43
C LEU A 234 -19.88 -13.34 -1.97
N SER A 235 -19.56 -12.81 -3.15
CA SER A 235 -20.26 -11.65 -3.72
C SER A 235 -21.09 -12.01 -4.96
N VAL A 236 -21.09 -13.28 -5.39
CA VAL A 236 -21.91 -13.73 -6.52
C VAL A 236 -23.38 -13.68 -6.15
N ARG A 237 -24.17 -12.98 -6.96
CA ARG A 237 -25.62 -12.88 -6.84
C ARG A 237 -26.30 -13.75 -7.88
N TRP A 238 -27.51 -14.23 -7.58
CA TRP A 238 -28.29 -15.03 -8.52
C TRP A 238 -28.61 -14.26 -9.80
N GLN A 239 -28.97 -12.97 -9.66
CA GLN A 239 -29.20 -12.05 -10.79
C GLN A 239 -27.97 -11.83 -11.69
N ASP A 240 -26.76 -12.13 -11.22
CA ASP A 240 -25.53 -11.94 -11.98
C ASP A 240 -25.19 -13.22 -12.81
N ILE A 241 -25.99 -14.29 -12.71
CA ILE A 241 -25.84 -15.55 -13.46
C ILE A 241 -26.86 -15.59 -14.60
N ASN A 242 -26.38 -15.58 -15.84
CA ASN A 242 -27.21 -15.83 -17.02
C ASN A 242 -27.04 -17.29 -17.46
N TRP A 243 -28.04 -18.10 -17.12
CA TRP A 243 -28.06 -19.55 -17.38
C TRP A 243 -28.18 -19.90 -18.88
N GLU A 244 -28.96 -19.10 -19.62
CA GLU A 244 -29.20 -19.31 -21.04
C GLU A 244 -27.96 -18.95 -21.87
N ALA A 245 -27.38 -17.78 -21.61
CA ALA A 245 -26.17 -17.33 -22.28
C ALA A 245 -24.88 -18.01 -21.77
N GLY A 246 -24.96 -18.77 -20.68
CA GLY A 246 -23.80 -19.42 -20.05
C GLY A 246 -22.74 -18.41 -19.59
N ARG A 247 -23.17 -17.35 -18.89
CA ARG A 247 -22.30 -16.25 -18.44
C ARG A 247 -22.53 -15.93 -16.96
N ILE A 248 -21.47 -15.54 -16.25
CA ILE A 248 -21.53 -15.03 -14.89
C ILE A 248 -20.83 -13.68 -14.85
N MET A 249 -21.51 -12.65 -14.35
CA MET A 249 -20.90 -11.36 -14.04
C MET A 249 -20.28 -11.41 -12.63
N VAL A 250 -18.96 -11.32 -12.54
CA VAL A 250 -18.21 -11.35 -11.29
C VAL A 250 -17.79 -9.93 -10.90
N ARG A 251 -18.36 -9.43 -9.80
CA ARG A 251 -17.98 -8.14 -9.21
C ARG A 251 -16.63 -8.22 -8.52
N SER A 252 -15.96 -7.07 -8.46
CA SER A 252 -14.52 -6.99 -8.27
C SER A 252 -14.14 -5.97 -7.20
N PRO A 253 -14.52 -6.18 -5.93
CA PRO A 253 -14.54 -5.07 -4.99
C PRO A 253 -13.13 -4.60 -4.59
N LYS A 254 -12.09 -5.35 -4.98
CA LYS A 254 -10.70 -4.92 -4.86
C LYS A 254 -10.34 -3.84 -5.89
N THR A 255 -10.78 -4.00 -7.13
CA THR A 255 -10.44 -3.17 -8.31
C THR A 255 -11.58 -2.22 -8.72
N ASP A 256 -12.62 -2.11 -7.89
CA ASP A 256 -13.79 -1.25 -8.11
C ASP A 256 -13.46 0.25 -8.20
N HIS A 257 -12.33 0.66 -7.61
CA HIS A 257 -11.85 2.05 -7.73
C HIS A 257 -11.12 2.32 -9.05
N ASP A 258 -10.74 1.28 -9.80
CA ASP A 258 -10.11 1.43 -11.10
C ASP A 258 -11.21 1.45 -12.18
N ALA A 259 -11.23 2.51 -13.00
CA ALA A 259 -12.21 2.67 -14.07
C ALA A 259 -12.27 1.42 -14.97
N GLY A 260 -13.47 0.89 -15.18
CA GLY A 260 -13.71 -0.30 -16.00
C GLY A 260 -13.30 -1.65 -15.38
N LYS A 261 -12.80 -1.69 -14.13
CA LYS A 261 -12.37 -2.94 -13.47
C LYS A 261 -13.25 -3.35 -12.28
N ALA A 262 -14.45 -2.78 -12.21
CA ALA A 262 -15.49 -3.07 -11.20
C ALA A 262 -16.10 -4.48 -11.35
N SER A 263 -16.12 -5.03 -12.55
CA SER A 263 -16.67 -6.36 -12.85
C SER A 263 -15.92 -7.01 -14.00
N ARG A 264 -16.16 -8.31 -14.20
CA ARG A 264 -15.78 -9.05 -15.40
C ARG A 264 -16.84 -10.10 -15.69
N THR A 265 -16.97 -10.50 -16.95
CA THR A 265 -17.85 -11.61 -17.32
C THR A 265 -17.00 -12.85 -17.55
N ILE A 266 -17.39 -13.96 -16.93
CA ILE A 266 -16.76 -15.28 -17.12
C ILE A 266 -17.77 -16.27 -17.71
N PRO A 267 -17.32 -17.34 -18.39
CA PRO A 267 -18.21 -18.41 -18.78
C PRO A 267 -18.78 -19.14 -17.55
N LEU A 268 -20.05 -19.52 -17.61
CA LEU A 268 -20.63 -20.55 -16.74
C LEU A 268 -20.11 -21.91 -17.24
N ILE A 269 -18.90 -22.24 -16.81
CA ILE A 269 -18.18 -23.46 -17.18
C ILE A 269 -19.02 -24.69 -16.82
N ALA A 270 -19.01 -25.72 -17.66
CA ALA A 270 -19.86 -26.90 -17.51
C ALA A 270 -19.69 -27.57 -16.14
N GLU A 271 -18.46 -27.70 -15.66
CA GLU A 271 -18.12 -28.27 -14.35
C GLU A 271 -18.70 -27.46 -13.17
N LEU A 272 -18.94 -26.15 -13.34
CA LEU A 272 -19.50 -25.29 -12.30
C LEU A 272 -21.04 -25.38 -12.22
N ARG A 273 -21.69 -25.66 -13.35
CA ARG A 273 -23.15 -25.58 -13.49
C ARG A 273 -23.92 -26.46 -12.50
N PRO A 274 -23.59 -27.76 -12.29
CA PRO A 274 -24.35 -28.62 -11.36
C PRO A 274 -24.39 -28.08 -9.93
N PHE A 275 -23.27 -27.54 -9.44
CA PHE A 275 -23.18 -27.00 -8.08
C PHE A 275 -24.01 -25.73 -7.90
N LEU A 276 -24.05 -24.87 -8.92
CA LEU A 276 -24.88 -23.67 -8.88
C LEU A 276 -26.36 -24.01 -9.02
N THR A 277 -26.72 -25.01 -9.83
CA THR A 277 -28.11 -25.47 -9.97
C THR A 277 -28.61 -26.01 -8.63
N GLU A 278 -27.86 -26.93 -8.01
CA GLU A 278 -28.23 -27.46 -6.70
C GLU A 278 -28.34 -26.35 -5.64
N ALA A 279 -27.40 -25.39 -5.63
CA ALA A 279 -27.46 -24.27 -4.71
C ALA A 279 -28.64 -23.32 -4.97
N PHE A 280 -29.10 -23.21 -6.23
CA PHE A 280 -30.28 -22.43 -6.59
C PHE A 280 -31.56 -23.12 -6.12
N ASP A 281 -31.67 -24.43 -6.35
CA ASP A 281 -32.83 -25.23 -5.96
C ASP A 281 -33.01 -25.27 -4.43
N LEU A 282 -31.90 -25.26 -3.68
CA LEU A 282 -31.90 -25.22 -2.22
C LEU A 282 -31.97 -23.81 -1.63
N ALA A 283 -31.91 -22.76 -2.45
CA ALA A 283 -31.91 -21.39 -1.97
C ALA A 283 -33.29 -21.01 -1.42
N PRO A 284 -33.39 -20.35 -0.25
CA PRO A 284 -34.64 -19.79 0.23
C PRO A 284 -35.21 -18.79 -0.78
N ILE A 285 -36.55 -18.71 -0.85
CA ILE A 285 -37.23 -17.69 -1.67
C ILE A 285 -36.74 -16.30 -1.26
N GLY A 286 -36.33 -15.50 -2.24
CA GLY A 286 -35.79 -14.15 -2.02
C GLY A 286 -34.31 -14.10 -1.65
N ALA A 287 -33.60 -15.23 -1.58
CA ALA A 287 -32.15 -15.22 -1.45
C ALA A 287 -31.53 -14.44 -2.62
N GLU A 288 -30.67 -13.46 -2.31
CA GLU A 288 -30.00 -12.65 -3.35
C GLU A 288 -28.66 -13.23 -3.81
N HIS A 289 -27.97 -13.94 -2.91
CA HIS A 289 -26.59 -14.39 -3.10
C HIS A 289 -26.50 -15.91 -3.15
N VAL A 290 -25.54 -16.42 -3.94
CA VAL A 290 -25.28 -17.87 -4.07
C VAL A 290 -24.86 -18.50 -2.74
N VAL A 291 -24.10 -17.75 -1.95
CA VAL A 291 -23.62 -18.17 -0.64
C VAL A 291 -24.35 -17.37 0.44
N ASP A 292 -24.90 -18.09 1.42
CA ASP A 292 -25.70 -17.52 2.50
C ASP A 292 -25.00 -16.38 3.25
N GLU A 293 -25.79 -15.44 3.73
CA GLU A 293 -25.30 -14.25 4.44
C GLU A 293 -24.47 -14.59 5.68
N ARG A 294 -24.68 -15.73 6.35
CA ARG A 294 -23.89 -16.11 7.52
C ARG A 294 -22.39 -16.15 7.25
N TYR A 295 -21.98 -16.43 6.01
CA TYR A 295 -20.58 -16.44 5.58
C TYR A 295 -20.04 -15.04 5.27
N ARG A 296 -20.92 -14.06 5.03
CA ARG A 296 -20.61 -12.67 4.68
C ARG A 296 -20.69 -11.73 5.87
N ARG A 297 -21.52 -12.06 6.86
CA ARG A 297 -21.80 -11.24 8.05
C ARG A 297 -20.53 -10.77 8.76
N ALA A 298 -19.55 -11.65 8.96
CA ALA A 298 -18.28 -11.27 9.58
C ALA A 298 -17.53 -10.19 8.77
N ALA A 299 -17.65 -10.24 7.44
CA ALA A 299 -17.03 -9.29 6.52
C ALA A 299 -17.67 -7.89 6.53
N MET A 300 -18.86 -7.75 7.11
CA MET A 300 -19.62 -6.50 7.22
C MET A 300 -19.27 -5.70 8.49
N GLY A 301 -18.49 -6.28 9.41
CA GLY A 301 -18.00 -5.60 10.61
C GLY A 301 -16.80 -4.66 10.35
N ALA A 302 -16.29 -4.05 11.42
CA ALA A 302 -15.21 -3.05 11.35
C ALA A 302 -13.90 -3.53 10.67
N GLY A 303 -13.60 -4.83 10.75
CA GLY A 303 -12.44 -5.45 10.08
C GLY A 303 -12.63 -5.66 8.57
N GLY A 304 -13.84 -5.40 8.06
CA GLY A 304 -14.22 -5.66 6.69
C GLY A 304 -13.96 -7.12 6.31
N ARG A 305 -13.55 -7.34 5.05
CA ARG A 305 -13.27 -8.67 4.50
C ARG A 305 -12.15 -9.44 5.17
N LEU A 306 -11.32 -8.80 6.01
CA LEU A 306 -10.31 -9.51 6.80
C LEU A 306 -10.96 -10.51 7.76
N ASN A 307 -12.18 -10.22 8.21
CA ASN A 307 -12.95 -11.05 9.13
C ASN A 307 -13.63 -12.25 8.45
N ALA A 308 -13.68 -12.30 7.11
CA ALA A 308 -14.22 -13.43 6.37
C ALA A 308 -13.22 -14.60 6.40
N ASN A 309 -13.13 -15.29 7.54
CA ASN A 309 -12.19 -16.40 7.72
C ASN A 309 -12.78 -17.73 7.24
N LEU A 310 -12.54 -18.05 5.96
CA LEU A 310 -12.88 -19.36 5.39
C LEU A 310 -11.76 -20.40 5.55
N ARG A 311 -10.56 -19.99 5.97
CA ARG A 311 -9.37 -20.86 5.99
C ARG A 311 -9.54 -22.02 6.97
N THR A 312 -10.00 -21.74 8.19
CA THR A 312 -10.10 -22.74 9.26
C THR A 312 -11.02 -23.88 8.85
N THR A 313 -12.21 -23.57 8.34
CA THR A 313 -13.18 -24.59 7.92
C THR A 313 -12.71 -25.32 6.67
N PHE A 314 -12.13 -24.61 5.68
CA PHE A 314 -11.62 -25.29 4.49
C PHE A 314 -10.47 -26.27 4.81
N THR A 315 -9.61 -25.92 5.76
CA THR A 315 -8.57 -26.83 6.29
C THR A 315 -9.18 -28.13 6.85
N LYS A 316 -10.30 -28.04 7.56
CA LYS A 316 -11.03 -29.22 8.08
C LYS A 316 -11.63 -30.07 6.96
N ILE A 317 -12.18 -29.41 5.93
CA ILE A 317 -12.74 -30.10 4.75
C ILE A 317 -11.65 -30.86 4.00
N VAL A 318 -10.50 -30.22 3.75
CA VAL A 318 -9.36 -30.85 3.07
C VAL A 318 -8.87 -32.10 3.82
N ARG A 319 -8.76 -32.01 5.16
CA ARG A 319 -8.43 -33.18 6.00
C ARG A 319 -9.48 -34.28 5.93
N ARG A 320 -10.76 -33.94 5.95
CA ARG A 320 -11.86 -34.91 5.80
C ARG A 320 -11.83 -35.62 4.43
N ALA A 321 -11.36 -34.94 3.40
CA ALA A 321 -11.15 -35.52 2.07
C ALA A 321 -9.90 -36.41 1.97
N GLY A 322 -9.15 -36.60 3.07
CA GLY A 322 -7.99 -37.47 3.13
C GLY A 322 -6.67 -36.81 2.71
N PHE A 323 -6.60 -35.47 2.73
CA PHE A 323 -5.39 -34.75 2.33
C PHE A 323 -4.81 -33.88 3.44
N GLU A 324 -3.49 -33.71 3.42
CA GLU A 324 -2.86 -32.65 4.20
C GLU A 324 -3.19 -31.27 3.61
N PRO A 325 -3.54 -30.27 4.45
CA PRO A 325 -3.84 -28.93 3.98
C PRO A 325 -2.67 -28.29 3.22
N TRP A 326 -2.86 -28.04 1.93
CA TRP A 326 -1.81 -27.46 1.10
C TRP A 326 -1.60 -25.95 1.35
N PRO A 327 -0.40 -25.42 1.01
CA PRO A 327 -0.14 -23.99 1.07
C PRO A 327 -1.12 -23.19 0.21
N ARG A 328 -1.44 -21.96 0.64
CA ARG A 328 -2.28 -21.01 -0.13
C ARG A 328 -3.66 -21.54 -0.59
N LEU A 329 -4.17 -22.64 -0.02
CA LEU A 329 -5.52 -23.22 -0.17
C LEU A 329 -6.32 -22.75 -1.42
N PHE A 330 -7.11 -21.67 -1.28
CA PHE A 330 -7.97 -21.16 -2.36
C PHE A 330 -7.22 -20.59 -3.57
N HIS A 331 -6.03 -20.00 -3.37
CA HIS A 331 -5.24 -19.51 -4.50
C HIS A 331 -4.76 -20.65 -5.39
N ASN A 332 -4.42 -21.81 -4.79
CA ASN A 332 -3.98 -22.96 -5.56
C ASN A 332 -5.13 -23.64 -6.31
N LEU A 333 -6.37 -23.60 -5.79
CA LEU A 333 -7.55 -23.99 -6.58
C LEU A 333 -7.68 -23.15 -7.85
N ARG A 334 -7.57 -21.83 -7.70
CA ARG A 334 -7.64 -20.90 -8.83
C ARG A 334 -6.47 -21.06 -9.80
N ALA A 335 -5.24 -21.22 -9.30
CA ALA A 335 -4.05 -21.41 -10.13
C ALA A 335 -4.09 -22.73 -10.90
N SER A 336 -4.62 -23.80 -10.28
CA SER A 336 -4.86 -25.07 -10.97
C SER A 336 -5.84 -24.90 -12.12
N ARG A 337 -6.92 -24.11 -11.91
CA ARG A 337 -7.86 -23.82 -13.00
C ARG A 337 -7.28 -22.97 -14.10
N GLU A 338 -6.44 -22.00 -13.74
CA GLU A 338 -5.76 -21.18 -14.72
C GLU A 338 -4.85 -22.02 -15.62
N THR A 339 -4.13 -22.99 -15.04
CA THR A 339 -3.30 -23.96 -15.76
C THR A 339 -4.13 -24.77 -16.77
N GLU A 340 -5.22 -25.41 -16.32
CA GLU A 340 -6.10 -26.18 -17.22
C GLU A 340 -6.75 -25.34 -18.32
N LEU A 341 -7.06 -24.07 -18.05
CA LEU A 341 -7.71 -23.21 -19.03
C LEU A 341 -6.74 -22.78 -20.13
N VAL A 342 -5.46 -22.51 -19.82
CA VAL A 342 -4.50 -22.11 -20.86
C VAL A 342 -4.11 -23.24 -21.81
N GLU A 343 -4.28 -24.48 -21.40
CA GLU A 343 -4.14 -25.66 -22.28
C GLU A 343 -5.23 -25.69 -23.37
N ASN A 344 -6.39 -25.10 -23.08
CA ASN A 344 -7.57 -25.16 -23.95
C ASN A 344 -7.87 -23.84 -24.67
N TYR A 345 -7.40 -22.71 -24.14
CA TYR A 345 -7.72 -21.37 -24.63
C TYR A 345 -6.47 -20.48 -24.64
N PRO A 346 -6.37 -19.51 -25.57
CA PRO A 346 -5.27 -18.56 -25.60
C PRO A 346 -5.13 -17.81 -24.27
N ILE A 347 -3.88 -17.59 -23.83
CA ILE A 347 -3.59 -16.98 -22.53
C ILE A 347 -4.29 -15.63 -22.34
N GLN A 348 -4.45 -14.81 -23.39
CA GLN A 348 -5.17 -13.54 -23.25
C GLN A 348 -6.62 -13.74 -22.77
N VAL A 349 -7.32 -14.73 -23.33
CA VAL A 349 -8.72 -15.05 -23.00
C VAL A 349 -8.83 -15.51 -21.55
N VAL A 350 -7.91 -16.38 -21.13
CA VAL A 350 -7.88 -16.90 -19.75
C VAL A 350 -7.60 -15.77 -18.77
N THR A 351 -6.62 -14.91 -19.06
CA THR A 351 -6.27 -13.80 -18.17
C THR A 351 -7.36 -12.74 -18.08
N ASP A 352 -8.17 -12.55 -19.13
CA ASP A 352 -9.37 -11.72 -19.10
C ASP A 352 -10.45 -12.32 -18.18
N TRP A 353 -10.74 -13.62 -18.32
CA TRP A 353 -11.69 -14.32 -17.46
C TRP A 353 -11.25 -14.38 -16.00
N LEU A 354 -9.96 -14.52 -15.73
CA LEU A 354 -9.45 -14.61 -14.37
C LEU A 354 -9.11 -13.23 -13.79
N ARG A 355 -8.99 -12.19 -14.61
CA ARG A 355 -8.54 -10.84 -14.25
C ARG A 355 -7.16 -10.83 -13.62
N ASN A 356 -6.17 -11.23 -14.38
CA ASN A 356 -4.74 -11.00 -14.14
C ASN A 356 -4.05 -10.67 -15.46
N THR A 357 -2.72 -10.64 -15.49
CA THR A 357 -1.96 -10.41 -16.72
C THR A 357 -1.20 -11.68 -17.11
N PRO A 358 -0.85 -11.86 -18.39
CA PRO A 358 -0.03 -13.00 -18.83
C PRO A 358 1.26 -13.15 -18.02
N THR A 359 1.97 -12.06 -17.75
CA THR A 359 3.19 -12.07 -16.92
C THR A 359 2.93 -12.55 -15.49
N VAL A 360 1.79 -12.15 -14.90
CA VAL A 360 1.41 -12.62 -13.55
C VAL A 360 1.03 -14.09 -13.59
N ALA A 361 0.29 -14.53 -14.62
CA ALA A 361 -0.08 -15.93 -14.81
C ALA A 361 1.15 -16.82 -14.91
N MET A 362 2.08 -16.50 -15.82
CA MET A 362 3.33 -17.25 -16.02
C MET A 362 4.18 -17.34 -14.76
N ARG A 363 4.23 -16.27 -13.95
CA ARG A 363 5.05 -16.25 -12.73
C ARG A 363 4.39 -16.93 -11.52
N HIS A 364 3.07 -16.88 -11.41
CA HIS A 364 2.36 -17.17 -10.15
C HIS A 364 1.25 -18.20 -10.22
N SER A 365 0.82 -18.59 -11.41
CA SER A 365 -0.34 -19.47 -11.60
C SER A 365 -0.04 -20.70 -12.43
N LEU A 366 0.61 -20.56 -13.59
CA LEU A 366 0.83 -21.65 -14.54
C LEU A 366 1.86 -22.63 -13.96
N MET A 367 1.49 -23.91 -13.89
CA MET A 367 2.31 -24.97 -13.31
C MET A 367 2.60 -26.06 -14.33
N THR A 368 3.76 -26.70 -14.21
CA THR A 368 3.98 -28.00 -14.84
C THR A 368 3.30 -29.07 -14.00
N THR A 369 2.51 -29.94 -14.63
CA THR A 369 1.78 -31.04 -14.00
C THR A 369 2.40 -32.37 -14.39
N ASP A 370 2.12 -33.43 -13.62
CA ASP A 370 2.55 -34.79 -13.97
C ASP A 370 1.93 -35.25 -15.30
N GLU A 371 0.69 -34.82 -15.57
CA GLU A 371 0.00 -35.04 -16.86
C GLU A 371 0.81 -34.49 -18.04
N HIS A 372 1.47 -33.33 -17.91
CA HIS A 372 2.36 -32.81 -18.96
C HIS A 372 3.57 -33.73 -19.22
N PHE A 373 4.15 -34.32 -18.17
CA PHE A 373 5.26 -35.27 -18.33
C PHE A 373 4.77 -36.54 -19.03
N GLU A 374 3.65 -37.10 -18.60
CA GLU A 374 3.09 -38.31 -19.19
C GLU A 374 2.70 -38.10 -20.67
N SER A 375 2.06 -36.97 -20.98
CA SER A 375 1.66 -36.57 -22.34
C SER A 375 2.87 -36.43 -23.27
N ALA A 376 3.93 -35.76 -22.80
CA ALA A 376 5.19 -35.62 -23.54
C ALA A 376 5.87 -36.97 -23.81
N VAL A 377 5.82 -37.92 -22.85
CA VAL A 377 6.36 -39.28 -23.03
C VAL A 377 5.52 -40.08 -24.02
N ARG A 378 4.19 -39.96 -24.00
CA ARG A 378 3.30 -40.62 -24.97
C ARG A 378 3.48 -40.11 -26.40
N GLY A 379 4.09 -38.93 -26.58
CA GLY A 379 4.24 -38.30 -27.88
C GLY A 379 2.92 -37.75 -28.43
N GLU A 380 1.94 -37.53 -27.55
CA GLU A 380 0.68 -36.88 -27.89
C GLU A 380 0.90 -35.36 -27.82
N PRO A 381 0.83 -34.61 -28.94
CA PRO A 381 0.89 -33.16 -28.87
C PRO A 381 -0.43 -32.66 -28.30
N GLU A 382 -0.47 -32.42 -26.99
CA GLU A 382 -1.55 -31.65 -26.39
C GLU A 382 -1.51 -30.21 -26.92
N ALA A 383 -2.56 -29.86 -27.67
CA ALA A 383 -2.93 -28.52 -28.12
C ALA A 383 -2.10 -27.85 -29.26
N ALA A 384 -2.25 -28.36 -30.48
CA ALA A 384 -2.08 -27.53 -31.70
C ALA A 384 -3.06 -27.85 -32.86
N GLN A 385 -4.16 -28.57 -32.62
CA GLN A 385 -5.18 -28.86 -33.65
C GLN A 385 -6.60 -28.52 -33.20
N LYS A 386 -6.84 -27.25 -32.86
CA LYS A 386 -8.18 -26.61 -33.01
C LYS A 386 -8.02 -25.16 -33.51
N ALA A 387 -7.18 -24.96 -34.52
CA ALA A 387 -7.28 -23.80 -35.39
C ALA A 387 -7.95 -24.27 -36.68
N ALA A 388 -8.96 -23.50 -37.11
CA ALA A 388 -9.85 -23.75 -38.24
C ALA A 388 -9.16 -24.38 -39.46
N GLN A 389 -9.78 -25.41 -40.05
CA GLN A 389 -9.58 -25.68 -41.47
C GLN A 389 -10.30 -24.57 -42.25
N PRO A 390 -9.62 -23.73 -43.05
CA PRO A 390 -10.28 -23.05 -44.15
C PRO A 390 -10.53 -24.10 -45.23
N GLY A 391 -11.77 -24.16 -45.73
CA GLY A 391 -12.14 -24.99 -46.86
C GLY A 391 -11.13 -24.87 -47.99
N ARG A 392 -10.63 -26.03 -48.41
CA ARG A 392 -9.68 -26.18 -49.52
C ARG A 392 -10.41 -25.85 -50.83
N VAL A 393 -10.32 -24.60 -51.28
CA VAL A 393 -10.55 -24.26 -52.70
C VAL A 393 -9.21 -24.40 -53.42
N SER A 394 -9.19 -25.29 -54.41
CA SER A 394 -8.02 -25.65 -55.20
C SER A 394 -7.73 -24.63 -56.31
N ALA A 395 -6.43 -24.50 -56.61
CA ALA A 395 -5.78 -23.90 -57.79
C ALA A 395 -5.85 -22.36 -57.90
N ARG A 396 -4.75 -21.64 -58.14
CA ARG A 396 -3.75 -21.88 -59.20
C ARG A 396 -2.39 -21.25 -58.88
N ARG A 397 -1.33 -21.88 -59.41
CA ARG A 397 0.11 -21.56 -59.34
C ARG A 397 0.47 -20.18 -59.87
N GLU A 398 1.51 -19.57 -59.27
CA GLU A 398 2.70 -19.11 -60.00
C GLU A 398 3.90 -18.90 -59.05
N SER A 399 5.10 -18.96 -59.61
CA SER A 399 6.33 -19.46 -58.99
C SER A 399 7.50 -18.48 -59.03
N GLN A 400 8.23 -18.38 -57.89
CA GLN A 400 9.66 -18.07 -57.70
C GLN A 400 10.19 -16.65 -58.07
N PRO A 401 11.39 -16.20 -57.59
CA PRO A 401 12.46 -16.94 -56.89
C PRO A 401 13.03 -16.31 -55.60
N THR A 402 13.89 -17.11 -54.95
CA THR A 402 14.67 -16.93 -53.72
C THR A 402 16.02 -16.22 -53.93
N ARG A 403 16.48 -15.46 -52.90
CA ARG A 403 17.84 -15.41 -52.26
C ARG A 403 18.15 -14.01 -51.68
N PRO A 404 19.15 -13.84 -50.77
CA PRO A 404 19.65 -14.72 -49.71
C PRO A 404 19.74 -13.98 -48.34
N ALA A 405 20.25 -14.71 -47.35
CA ALA A 405 20.47 -14.32 -45.95
C ALA A 405 21.34 -13.07 -45.74
N HIS A 406 21.02 -12.32 -44.68
CA HIS A 406 21.97 -11.41 -44.03
C HIS A 406 21.86 -11.54 -42.51
N GLU A 407 22.95 -12.01 -41.92
CA GLU A 407 23.30 -11.79 -40.52
C GLU A 407 23.39 -10.29 -40.27
N ASN A 408 22.90 -9.84 -39.10
CA ASN A 408 23.47 -8.75 -38.32
C ASN A 408 22.74 -8.65 -36.97
N THR A 409 23.42 -9.13 -35.94
CA THR A 409 23.16 -8.79 -34.54
C THR A 409 23.58 -7.34 -34.29
N PRO A 410 22.78 -6.55 -33.56
CA PRO A 410 23.33 -5.49 -32.73
C PRO A 410 23.01 -5.74 -31.26
N GLU A 411 24.06 -5.89 -30.46
CA GLU A 411 24.03 -5.60 -29.02
C GLU A 411 23.75 -4.10 -28.79
N MET A 412 23.05 -3.79 -27.69
CA MET A 412 23.11 -2.57 -26.83
C MET A 412 21.77 -2.38 -26.09
N PRO A 413 21.66 -1.53 -25.03
CA PRO A 413 22.18 -1.71 -23.69
C PRO A 413 21.06 -1.55 -22.62
N GLY A 414 21.44 -1.68 -21.34
CA GLY A 414 20.56 -1.69 -20.18
C GLY A 414 19.57 -0.52 -20.07
N CYS A 415 18.36 -0.83 -19.59
CA CYS A 415 17.32 0.14 -19.35
C CYS A 415 16.99 0.22 -17.85
N ALA A 416 17.26 1.40 -17.30
CA ALA A 416 16.90 1.83 -15.96
C ALA A 416 15.38 1.72 -15.74
N SER A 417 15.00 1.23 -14.57
CA SER A 417 13.62 1.20 -14.11
C SER A 417 13.13 2.64 -13.88
N ARG A 418 12.23 3.13 -14.73
CA ARG A 418 11.41 4.31 -14.44
C ARG A 418 9.96 3.91 -14.26
N CYS A 419 9.43 4.35 -13.13
CA CYS A 419 8.01 4.45 -12.82
C CYS A 419 7.30 5.31 -13.87
N GLU A 420 6.18 4.83 -14.40
CA GLU A 420 5.19 5.68 -15.06
C GLU A 420 3.84 5.57 -14.35
N ILE A 421 3.50 6.69 -13.72
CA ILE A 421 2.14 7.11 -13.39
C ILE A 421 1.71 7.95 -14.59
N THR A 422 0.75 7.47 -15.38
CA THR A 422 0.17 8.26 -16.47
C THR A 422 -1.29 8.55 -16.14
N GLN A 423 -1.55 9.76 -15.64
CA GLN A 423 -2.84 10.43 -15.76
C GLN A 423 -2.77 11.30 -17.02
N LEU A 424 -3.65 11.04 -17.98
CA LEU A 424 -3.93 11.96 -19.09
C LEU A 424 -5.18 12.76 -18.72
N VAL A 425 -5.00 14.07 -18.54
CA VAL A 425 -6.08 15.06 -18.62
C VAL A 425 -5.70 15.97 -19.77
N GLU A 426 -6.50 15.95 -20.84
CA GLU A 426 -6.37 16.87 -21.97
C GLU A 426 -6.71 18.30 -21.52
N VAL A 427 -5.75 19.20 -21.69
CA VAL A 427 -5.97 20.65 -21.62
C VAL A 427 -5.84 21.18 -23.04
N VAL A 428 -6.98 21.48 -23.66
CA VAL A 428 -7.03 22.25 -24.90
C VAL A 428 -6.75 23.71 -24.55
N ARG A 429 -5.64 24.25 -25.07
CA ARG A 429 -5.30 25.67 -25.04
C ARG A 429 -5.92 26.36 -26.25
N THR A 430 -6.64 27.43 -26.02
CA THR A 430 -6.71 28.57 -26.95
C THR A 430 -6.55 29.87 -26.15
N HIS A 431 -5.72 30.77 -26.69
CA HIS A 431 -5.50 32.18 -26.37
C HIS A 431 -5.32 32.87 -27.74
N PRO A 432 -5.29 34.21 -27.88
CA PRO A 432 -5.67 35.30 -26.97
C PRO A 432 -6.61 36.33 -27.67
N CYS A 433 -7.07 37.37 -26.97
CA CYS A 433 -6.81 38.79 -27.30
C CYS A 433 -7.69 39.75 -26.47
N SER A 434 -7.13 40.94 -26.24
CA SER A 434 -7.58 42.11 -25.50
C SER A 434 -8.91 42.74 -25.92
N SER A 435 -9.66 43.35 -24.98
CA SER A 435 -9.87 44.81 -24.91
C SER A 435 -10.99 45.23 -23.93
N ILE A 436 -10.74 46.35 -23.27
CA ILE A 436 -11.60 47.21 -22.42
C ILE A 436 -12.96 47.54 -23.06
N VAL A 437 -14.07 47.51 -22.28
CA VAL A 437 -15.19 48.50 -22.28
C VAL A 437 -15.96 48.44 -20.94
N ARG A 438 -16.22 49.62 -20.35
CA ARG A 438 -17.19 49.89 -19.25
C ARG A 438 -18.61 49.99 -19.81
N ALA A 439 -19.64 49.52 -19.07
CA ALA A 439 -20.96 50.17 -18.99
C ALA A 439 -21.85 49.58 -17.86
N GLU A 440 -22.11 50.43 -16.87
CA GLU A 440 -23.39 50.76 -16.21
C GLU A 440 -24.52 49.70 -16.01
N GLY A 441 -24.86 49.48 -14.74
CA GLY A 441 -26.11 49.94 -14.11
C GLY A 441 -27.44 49.25 -14.48
N THR A 442 -28.07 48.59 -13.50
CA THR A 442 -29.35 49.03 -12.88
C THR A 442 -29.84 48.07 -11.79
N ASP A 443 -30.47 48.68 -10.79
CA ASP A 443 -31.07 48.14 -9.55
C ASP A 443 -32.14 47.04 -9.75
N ASN A 444 -32.27 46.12 -8.78
CA ASN A 444 -33.37 46.20 -7.80
C ASN A 444 -33.27 45.16 -6.66
N GLN A 445 -33.07 45.71 -5.45
CA GLN A 445 -33.70 45.40 -4.16
C GLN A 445 -34.56 44.11 -3.98
N MET A 446 -34.22 43.30 -2.96
CA MET A 446 -34.82 43.31 -1.59
C MET A 446 -35.11 41.92 -0.95
N PHE A 447 -34.80 41.88 0.36
CA PHE A 447 -35.23 41.00 1.46
C PHE A 447 -34.58 39.61 1.70
N GLY A 448 -33.89 39.53 2.86
CA GLY A 448 -34.22 38.52 3.87
C GLY A 448 -33.09 37.62 4.39
N ASN A 449 -32.31 38.10 5.37
CA ASN A 449 -31.60 37.21 6.31
C ASN A 449 -32.60 36.57 7.28
N PRO A 450 -32.34 35.34 7.78
CA PRO A 450 -31.98 35.25 9.19
C PRO A 450 -30.89 34.21 9.56
N SER A 451 -30.37 34.46 10.76
CA SER A 451 -29.32 33.82 11.57
C SER A 451 -29.41 32.29 11.79
N PRO A 452 -28.33 31.65 12.30
CA PRO A 452 -28.17 30.21 12.42
C PRO A 452 -28.82 29.63 13.69
N ALA A 453 -29.42 28.44 13.56
CA ALA A 453 -30.06 27.72 14.64
C ALA A 453 -29.08 26.95 15.54
N ARG A 454 -29.43 26.93 16.82
CA ARG A 454 -28.78 26.36 18.01
C ARG A 454 -28.49 24.86 17.90
N ILE A 455 -27.31 24.46 18.38
CA ILE A 455 -27.00 23.08 18.81
C ILE A 455 -27.45 22.94 20.27
N VAL A 456 -28.38 22.01 20.51
CA VAL A 456 -28.81 21.55 21.84
C VAL A 456 -27.89 20.39 22.24
N GLY A 457 -27.28 20.48 23.42
CA GLY A 457 -26.54 19.39 24.04
C GLY A 457 -27.46 18.44 24.81
N ILE A 458 -27.09 17.16 24.87
CA ILE A 458 -27.55 16.21 25.91
C ILE A 458 -26.38 15.29 26.29
N GLU A 459 -25.87 15.56 27.49
CA GLU A 459 -25.49 14.69 28.61
C GLU A 459 -24.88 13.29 28.38
N ALA A 460 -23.69 13.15 28.95
CA ALA A 460 -23.04 11.90 29.31
C ALA A 460 -23.70 11.26 30.54
N ASN A 461 -23.88 9.94 30.52
CA ASN A 461 -24.28 9.17 31.69
C ASN A 461 -23.22 8.13 32.03
N HIS A 462 -22.53 8.39 33.14
CA HIS A 462 -21.63 7.47 33.84
C HIS A 462 -22.46 6.43 34.60
N ARG A 463 -22.22 5.13 34.37
CA ARG A 463 -22.38 4.10 35.41
C ARG A 463 -21.26 3.09 35.28
N GLY A 464 -20.42 3.05 36.32
CA GLY A 464 -19.44 2.01 36.53
C GLY A 464 -20.08 0.73 37.06
N PHE A 465 -19.39 -0.38 36.86
CA PHE A 465 -19.50 -1.60 37.65
C PHE A 465 -18.11 -2.21 37.78
N GLY A 466 -17.81 -2.65 39.00
CA GLY A 466 -16.48 -2.88 39.51
C GLY A 466 -15.91 -4.27 39.23
N LEU A 467 -14.60 -4.34 39.42
CA LEU A 467 -13.82 -5.57 39.60
C LEU A 467 -14.12 -6.20 40.96
N PRO A 468 -13.84 -7.50 41.09
CA PRO A 468 -13.01 -7.93 42.21
C PRO A 468 -11.79 -8.74 41.73
N GLY A 469 -10.73 -8.66 42.52
CA GLY A 469 -9.43 -9.23 42.23
C GLY A 469 -9.21 -10.65 42.78
N SER A 470 -8.05 -11.15 42.36
CA SER A 470 -7.12 -12.08 43.03
C SER A 470 -7.66 -13.39 43.61
N GLU A 471 -7.17 -14.50 43.05
CA GLU A 471 -6.63 -15.60 43.86
C GLU A 471 -5.53 -16.36 43.11
N CYS A 472 -4.39 -16.49 43.78
CA CYS A 472 -3.27 -17.35 43.41
C CYS A 472 -3.63 -18.82 43.63
N ALA A 473 -3.27 -19.69 42.71
CA ALA A 473 -3.07 -21.11 43.03
C ALA A 473 -1.95 -21.69 42.15
N SER A 474 -0.85 -21.95 42.83
CA SER A 474 0.26 -22.82 42.43
C SER A 474 -0.21 -24.27 42.30
N SER A 475 0.23 -24.98 41.26
CA SER A 475 0.56 -26.40 41.38
C SER A 475 1.53 -26.83 40.28
N SER A 476 2.54 -27.54 40.75
CA SER A 476 3.65 -28.11 40.01
C SER A 476 3.52 -29.64 40.10
N ILE A 477 4.13 -30.35 39.13
CA ILE A 477 4.51 -31.79 39.16
C ILE A 477 3.32 -32.73 38.81
N TRP A 478 3.35 -33.56 37.76
CA TRP A 478 4.18 -34.77 37.60
C TRP A 478 4.47 -35.17 36.13
N SER A 479 5.64 -35.80 35.99
CA SER A 479 6.23 -36.44 34.82
C SER A 479 5.49 -37.70 34.34
N SER A 480 5.50 -37.95 33.04
CA SER A 480 5.91 -39.21 32.37
C SER A 480 6.00 -38.98 30.86
#